data_AF-A0A7Y5IZM8-F1
#
_entry.id   AF-A0A7Y5IZM8-F1
#
_cell.length_a   1.000
_cell.length_b   1.000
_cell.length_c   1.000
_cell.angle_alpha   90.00
_cell.angle_beta   90.00
_cell.angle_gamma   90.00
#
_symmetry.space_group_name_H-M   'P 1'
#
loop_
_entity.id
_entity.type
_entity.pdbx_description
1 polymer ?
#
loop_
_entity_poly.entity_id
_entity_poly.type
_entity_poly.pdbx_seq_one_letter_code
_entity_poly.pdbx_strand_id
1 'polypeptide(L)'
;MKYGYCLLIGLLLSSSAIAQSDSLPHILVLGVAQDGGYPHIGCRRPCCEATREQPANRQNVVSLALVSPGERKWWLFEATPDLSDQLHLFATLTKGQYNYLPDGIFLTHAHIGHYTGLMELGREAMNTSHVPVYALPKMKAFLTNNGPWSQLVRLQNIDLLELTADSVFRCSGVVQVQPFLVPHRDEYSETAGFRIVTSAKKYLFIPDIDKWAKYEKSIVQVVKNVDIAFLDATFYTAGELPFRNIAEVPHPFVSETMTLFGQEALSERRKVCFIHFNHTNPLMWDPVVRTEVEEKGFSVAVQGSRW
;
A
#
# COMPACT_ATOMS: atom_id res chain seq x y z
N MET A 1 65.22 -35.00 0.03
CA MET A 1 64.12 -35.04 -0.97
C MET A 1 62.83 -35.29 -0.20
N LYS A 2 61.72 -34.57 -0.29
CA LYS A 2 61.25 -33.41 -1.07
C LYS A 2 60.10 -32.80 -0.24
N TYR A 3 59.90 -31.51 -0.43
CA TYR A 3 58.92 -30.60 0.17
C TYR A 3 57.45 -31.04 0.06
N GLY A 4 56.61 -30.50 0.96
CA GLY A 4 55.15 -30.47 0.80
C GLY A 4 54.46 -29.62 1.88
N TYR A 5 54.60 -28.30 1.82
CA TYR A 5 53.71 -27.38 2.56
C TYR A 5 52.37 -27.30 1.84
N CYS A 6 51.30 -27.85 2.43
CA CYS A 6 49.93 -27.58 2.01
C CYS A 6 49.47 -26.27 2.66
N LEU A 7 49.48 -25.18 1.89
CA LEU A 7 48.86 -23.91 2.26
C LEU A 7 47.34 -24.05 2.06
N LEU A 8 46.57 -24.18 3.14
CA LEU A 8 45.11 -24.01 3.09
C LEU A 8 44.82 -22.51 2.98
N ILE A 9 44.55 -22.04 1.76
CA ILE A 9 43.94 -20.73 1.52
C ILE A 9 42.44 -20.92 1.75
N GLY A 10 41.97 -20.54 2.94
CA GLY A 10 40.54 -20.46 3.22
C GLY A 10 39.93 -19.31 2.40
N LEU A 11 39.07 -19.64 1.44
CA LEU A 11 38.17 -18.66 0.83
C LEU A 11 37.18 -18.20 1.92
N LEU A 12 37.39 -17.00 2.45
CA LEU A 12 36.35 -16.25 3.17
C LEU A 12 35.29 -15.83 2.16
N LEU A 13 34.31 -16.70 1.91
CA LEU A 13 33.10 -16.33 1.18
C LEU A 13 32.32 -15.32 2.02
N SER A 14 32.24 -14.11 1.48
CA SER A 14 31.60 -12.92 2.03
C SER A 14 30.12 -13.16 2.36
N SER A 15 29.82 -13.44 3.63
CA SER A 15 28.48 -13.51 4.22
C SER A 15 27.83 -12.13 4.45
N SER A 16 28.52 -11.04 4.10
CA SER A 16 28.12 -9.67 4.36
C SER A 16 27.00 -9.15 3.45
N ALA A 17 26.83 -9.68 2.22
CA ALA A 17 25.83 -9.15 1.27
C ALA A 17 24.39 -9.54 1.62
N ILE A 18 24.17 -10.73 2.21
CA ILE A 18 22.82 -11.23 2.54
C ILE A 18 22.27 -10.51 3.78
N ALA A 19 23.11 -10.29 4.79
CA ALA A 19 22.74 -9.59 6.02
C ALA A 19 22.41 -8.10 5.81
N GLN A 20 22.91 -7.49 4.73
CA GLN A 20 22.72 -6.07 4.46
C GLN A 20 21.30 -5.74 3.96
N SER A 21 20.67 -6.67 3.22
CA SER A 21 19.33 -6.44 2.64
C SER A 21 18.21 -6.39 3.70
N ASP A 22 18.35 -7.12 4.81
CA ASP A 22 17.39 -7.12 5.93
C ASP A 22 17.43 -5.83 6.77
N SER A 23 18.45 -4.98 6.55
CA SER A 23 18.65 -3.76 7.32
C SER A 23 18.14 -2.48 6.61
N LEU A 24 17.79 -2.56 5.33
CA LEU A 24 17.36 -1.41 4.54
C LEU A 24 15.86 -1.13 4.70
N PRO A 25 15.43 0.16 4.67
CA PRO A 25 14.03 0.48 4.68
C PRO A 25 13.26 -0.10 3.49
N HIS A 26 12.12 -0.70 3.76
CA HIS A 26 11.35 -1.48 2.79
C HIS A 26 9.84 -1.37 3.06
N ILE A 27 9.04 -1.79 2.07
CA ILE A 27 7.59 -1.87 2.20
C ILE A 27 7.17 -3.31 2.46
N LEU A 28 6.25 -3.52 3.40
CA LEU A 28 5.46 -4.73 3.54
C LEU A 28 4.03 -4.45 3.09
N VAL A 29 3.46 -5.33 2.28
CA VAL A 29 2.07 -5.21 1.83
C VAL A 29 1.15 -5.90 2.85
N LEU A 30 0.31 -5.15 3.55
CA LEU A 30 -0.58 -5.67 4.60
C LEU A 30 -1.99 -5.99 4.08
N GLY A 31 -2.36 -5.43 2.94
CA GLY A 31 -3.57 -5.75 2.22
C GLY A 31 -3.54 -5.22 0.79
N VAL A 32 -4.40 -5.76 -0.06
CA VAL A 32 -4.40 -5.49 -1.51
C VAL A 32 -5.79 -5.26 -2.10
N ALA A 33 -6.86 -5.58 -1.36
CA ALA A 33 -8.22 -5.42 -1.85
C ALA A 33 -8.68 -3.96 -1.81
N GLN A 34 -9.66 -3.63 -2.63
CA GLN A 34 -10.42 -2.38 -2.55
C GLN A 34 -11.33 -2.38 -1.30
N ASP A 35 -11.96 -1.26 -0.98
CA ASP A 35 -12.69 -0.96 0.27
C ASP A 35 -13.58 -2.08 0.82
N GLY A 36 -14.30 -2.78 -0.07
CA GLY A 36 -15.24 -3.82 0.36
C GLY A 36 -14.60 -5.16 0.69
N GLY A 37 -13.27 -5.25 0.62
CA GLY A 37 -12.49 -6.45 0.93
C GLY A 37 -12.67 -7.60 -0.07
N TYR A 38 -11.97 -8.69 0.21
CA TYR A 38 -12.10 -9.95 -0.52
C TYR A 38 -12.14 -11.12 0.46
N PRO A 39 -13.29 -11.83 0.62
CA PRO A 39 -14.47 -11.76 -0.23
C PRO A 39 -15.35 -10.53 0.08
N HIS A 40 -15.95 -9.96 -0.96
CA HIS A 40 -16.82 -8.78 -0.82
C HIS A 40 -18.16 -9.13 -0.16
N ILE A 41 -18.65 -8.29 0.74
CA ILE A 41 -19.92 -8.50 1.44
C ILE A 41 -21.08 -8.66 0.44
N GLY A 42 -21.88 -9.72 0.60
CA GLY A 42 -23.03 -10.01 -0.27
C GLY A 42 -22.70 -10.55 -1.68
N CYS A 43 -21.43 -10.63 -2.10
CA CYS A 43 -21.08 -11.15 -3.42
C CYS A 43 -21.24 -12.68 -3.49
N ARG A 44 -21.99 -13.20 -4.46
CA ARG A 44 -22.23 -14.64 -4.71
C ARG A 44 -21.46 -15.21 -5.90
N ARG A 45 -20.53 -14.44 -6.49
CA ARG A 45 -19.71 -14.92 -7.61
C ARG A 45 -18.75 -16.03 -7.14
N PRO A 46 -18.36 -16.98 -8.02
CA PRO A 46 -17.48 -18.09 -7.65
C PRO A 46 -16.17 -17.66 -6.94
N CYS A 47 -15.54 -16.55 -7.35
CA CYS A 47 -14.33 -16.03 -6.71
C CYS A 47 -14.53 -15.73 -5.21
N CYS A 48 -15.65 -15.07 -4.85
CA CYS A 48 -15.94 -14.75 -3.45
C CYS A 48 -16.43 -15.96 -2.67
N GLU A 49 -17.24 -16.85 -3.26
CA GLU A 49 -17.71 -18.04 -2.54
C GLU A 49 -16.57 -19.02 -2.25
N ALA A 50 -15.69 -19.27 -3.22
CA ALA A 50 -14.50 -20.11 -3.01
C ALA A 50 -13.61 -19.57 -1.88
N THR A 51 -13.52 -18.24 -1.75
CA THR A 51 -12.75 -17.59 -0.67
C THR A 51 -13.45 -17.69 0.69
N ARG A 52 -14.79 -17.69 0.75
CA ARG A 52 -15.52 -17.94 2.00
C ARG A 52 -15.34 -19.37 2.50
N GLU A 53 -15.27 -20.33 1.59
CA GLU A 53 -14.98 -21.73 1.90
C GLU A 53 -13.51 -21.95 2.30
N GLN A 54 -12.61 -21.05 1.88
CA GLN A 54 -11.18 -21.08 2.18
C GLN A 54 -10.69 -19.75 2.76
N PRO A 55 -10.93 -19.46 4.05
CA PRO A 55 -10.61 -18.17 4.67
C PRO A 55 -9.14 -17.75 4.57
N ALA A 56 -8.22 -18.70 4.39
CA ALA A 56 -6.81 -18.42 4.15
C ALA A 56 -6.54 -17.60 2.87
N ASN A 57 -7.48 -17.59 1.92
CA ASN A 57 -7.39 -16.82 0.68
C ASN A 57 -7.94 -15.39 0.82
N ARG A 58 -8.50 -15.03 1.99
CA ARG A 58 -8.99 -13.67 2.25
C ARG A 58 -7.88 -12.66 2.06
N GLN A 59 -8.20 -11.56 1.39
CA GLN A 59 -7.29 -10.42 1.24
C GLN A 59 -7.86 -9.24 2.02
N ASN A 60 -7.00 -8.62 2.83
CA ASN A 60 -7.30 -7.39 3.54
C ASN A 60 -7.42 -6.23 2.55
N VAL A 61 -8.17 -5.21 2.93
CA VAL A 61 -8.23 -3.92 2.24
C VAL A 61 -6.84 -3.29 2.16
N VAL A 62 -6.58 -2.51 1.12
CA VAL A 62 -5.25 -1.99 0.78
C VAL A 62 -4.56 -1.30 1.95
N SER A 63 -3.36 -1.76 2.28
CA SER A 63 -2.53 -1.12 3.30
C SER A 63 -1.07 -1.51 3.11
N LEU A 64 -0.18 -0.57 3.41
CA LEU A 64 1.27 -0.77 3.37
C LEU A 64 1.88 -0.46 4.74
N ALA A 65 2.89 -1.21 5.13
CA ALA A 65 3.80 -0.83 6.21
C ALA A 65 5.16 -0.43 5.65
N LEU A 66 5.60 0.78 5.97
CA LEU A 66 6.96 1.23 5.73
C LEU A 66 7.83 0.92 6.94
N VAL A 67 8.79 0.04 6.78
CA VAL A 67 9.67 -0.42 7.86
C VAL A 67 11.03 0.26 7.73
N SER A 68 11.53 0.81 8.83
CA SER A 68 12.88 1.36 8.96
C SER A 68 13.66 0.54 10.00
N PRO A 69 14.38 -0.53 9.58
CA PRO A 69 15.06 -1.42 10.52
C PRO A 69 16.12 -0.72 11.38
N GLY A 70 16.92 0.18 10.77
CA GLY A 70 17.98 0.91 11.46
C GLY A 70 17.49 1.81 12.59
N GLU A 71 16.26 2.33 12.48
CA GLU A 71 15.63 3.17 13.51
C GLU A 71 14.68 2.39 14.41
N ARG A 72 14.42 1.10 14.08
CA ARG A 72 13.38 0.26 14.70
C ARG A 72 12.00 0.90 14.69
N LYS A 73 11.70 1.63 13.61
CA LYS A 73 10.43 2.34 13.41
C LYS A 73 9.64 1.78 12.24
N TRP A 74 8.33 1.99 12.26
CA TRP A 74 7.50 1.70 11.11
C TRP A 74 6.26 2.60 11.03
N TRP A 75 5.78 2.82 9.81
CA TRP A 75 4.60 3.63 9.54
C TRP A 75 3.58 2.84 8.74
N LEU A 76 2.31 3.07 9.03
CA LEU A 76 1.18 2.46 8.33
C LEU A 76 0.63 3.45 7.29
N PHE A 77 0.30 2.94 6.11
CA PHE A 77 -0.48 3.65 5.09
C PHE A 77 -1.85 2.97 5.00
N GLU A 78 -2.89 3.76 5.19
CA GLU A 78 -4.29 3.36 5.40
C GLU A 78 -4.55 2.59 6.70
N ALA A 79 -5.46 3.12 7.51
CA ALA A 79 -6.02 2.43 8.68
C ALA A 79 -7.37 1.82 8.28
N THR A 80 -7.30 0.67 7.60
CA THR A 80 -8.46 0.05 6.95
C THR A 80 -9.40 -0.65 7.93
N PRO A 81 -10.62 -1.08 7.53
CA PRO A 81 -11.47 -1.95 8.37
C PRO A 81 -10.77 -3.22 8.90
N ASP A 82 -9.72 -3.67 8.22
CA ASP A 82 -8.96 -4.88 8.58
C ASP A 82 -7.76 -4.58 9.50
N LEU A 83 -7.71 -3.41 10.15
CA LEU A 83 -6.55 -2.96 10.93
C LEU A 83 -6.05 -4.00 11.93
N SER A 84 -6.95 -4.68 12.66
CA SER A 84 -6.57 -5.72 13.62
C SER A 84 -5.76 -6.86 12.96
N ASP A 85 -6.24 -7.37 11.83
CA ASP A 85 -5.56 -8.43 11.07
C ASP A 85 -4.25 -7.93 10.44
N GLN A 86 -4.22 -6.67 10.00
CA GLN A 86 -3.05 -6.04 9.41
C GLN A 86 -1.92 -5.84 10.44
N LEU A 87 -2.25 -5.40 11.66
CA LEU A 87 -1.29 -5.29 12.77
C LEU A 87 -0.76 -6.67 13.18
N HIS A 88 -1.63 -7.68 13.23
CA HIS A 88 -1.21 -9.06 13.51
C HIS A 88 -0.30 -9.63 12.41
N LEU A 89 -0.64 -9.40 11.14
CA LEU A 89 0.18 -9.79 10.00
C LEU A 89 1.55 -9.11 10.06
N PHE A 90 1.59 -7.81 10.32
CA PHE A 90 2.83 -7.06 10.48
C PHE A 90 3.72 -7.64 11.60
N ALA A 91 3.14 -7.91 12.78
CA ALA A 91 3.86 -8.50 13.90
C ALA A 91 4.42 -9.89 13.55
N THR A 92 3.65 -10.71 12.83
CA THR A 92 4.07 -12.03 12.35
C THR A 92 5.23 -11.92 11.36
N LEU A 93 5.10 -11.10 10.31
CA LEU A 93 6.13 -10.91 9.27
C LEU A 93 7.44 -10.38 9.85
N THR A 94 7.36 -9.54 10.88
CA THR A 94 8.52 -8.96 11.55
C THR A 94 8.98 -9.73 12.79
N LYS A 95 8.36 -10.88 13.09
CA LYS A 95 8.67 -11.72 14.26
C LYS A 95 8.64 -10.93 15.59
N GLY A 96 7.76 -9.94 15.69
CA GLY A 96 7.61 -9.09 16.88
C GLY A 96 8.80 -8.17 17.19
N GLN A 97 9.65 -7.86 16.21
CA GLN A 97 10.86 -7.03 16.43
C GLN A 97 10.57 -5.52 16.62
N TYR A 98 9.38 -5.08 16.22
CA TYR A 98 8.90 -3.69 16.27
C TYR A 98 7.75 -3.55 17.26
N ASN A 99 7.45 -2.31 17.65
CA ASN A 99 6.25 -2.00 18.43
C ASN A 99 4.99 -2.44 17.68
N TYR A 100 3.99 -2.90 18.42
CA TYR A 100 2.73 -3.38 17.84
C TYR A 100 1.96 -2.28 17.10
N LEU A 101 2.00 -1.04 17.60
CA LEU A 101 1.44 0.13 16.95
C LEU A 101 2.50 0.83 16.08
N PRO A 102 2.10 1.45 14.96
CA PRO A 102 3.00 2.23 14.12
C PRO A 102 3.44 3.52 14.79
N ASP A 103 4.62 4.02 14.41
CA ASP A 103 5.10 5.36 14.74
C ASP A 103 4.28 6.48 14.07
N GLY A 104 3.42 6.11 13.11
CA GLY A 104 2.43 7.00 12.55
C GLY A 104 1.61 6.34 11.44
N ILE A 105 0.43 6.89 11.20
CA ILE A 105 -0.53 6.41 10.19
C ILE A 105 -0.72 7.51 9.15
N PHE A 106 -0.54 7.21 7.87
CA PHE A 106 -0.82 8.10 6.75
C PHE A 106 -2.13 7.68 6.08
N LEU A 107 -3.05 8.63 5.90
CA LEU A 107 -4.34 8.39 5.25
C LEU A 107 -4.40 9.11 3.91
N THR A 108 -4.89 8.43 2.87
CA THR A 108 -5.09 9.08 1.57
C THR A 108 -6.38 9.90 1.51
N HIS A 109 -7.51 9.34 1.94
CA HIS A 109 -8.83 9.97 1.78
C HIS A 109 -9.95 9.36 2.65
N ALA A 110 -11.15 9.93 2.55
CA ALA A 110 -12.32 9.61 3.36
C ALA A 110 -13.26 8.53 2.76
N HIS A 111 -12.77 7.62 1.91
CA HIS A 111 -13.51 6.41 1.62
C HIS A 111 -13.34 5.38 2.73
N ILE A 112 -14.42 4.68 3.07
CA ILE A 112 -14.50 3.85 4.29
C ILE A 112 -13.42 2.77 4.36
N GLY A 113 -12.93 2.27 3.23
CA GLY A 113 -11.85 1.28 3.21
C GLY A 113 -10.50 1.78 3.76
N HIS A 114 -10.33 3.09 3.89
CA HIS A 114 -9.00 3.71 4.06
C HIS A 114 -8.74 4.26 5.47
N TYR A 115 -9.78 4.47 6.28
CA TYR A 115 -9.64 5.10 7.60
C TYR A 115 -10.50 4.52 8.72
N THR A 116 -11.48 3.64 8.43
CA THR A 116 -12.41 3.20 9.47
C THR A 116 -11.74 2.37 10.56
N GLY A 117 -10.60 1.73 10.28
CA GLY A 117 -9.79 1.01 11.27
C GLY A 117 -9.33 1.87 12.44
N LEU A 118 -9.30 3.20 12.28
CA LEU A 118 -9.05 4.11 13.40
C LEU A 118 -10.01 3.88 14.58
N MET A 119 -11.21 3.31 14.35
CA MET A 119 -12.15 2.96 15.42
C MET A 119 -11.53 2.02 16.47
N GLU A 120 -10.61 1.13 16.05
CA GLU A 120 -9.91 0.18 16.93
C GLU A 120 -8.96 0.88 17.92
N LEU A 121 -8.62 2.14 17.67
CA LEU A 121 -7.72 2.94 18.53
C LEU A 121 -8.45 3.56 19.73
N GLY A 122 -9.78 3.52 19.74
CA GLY A 122 -10.65 4.10 20.78
C GLY A 122 -10.83 3.22 22.01
N ARG A 123 -11.58 3.74 22.99
CA ARG A 123 -11.80 3.11 24.32
C ARG A 123 -12.43 1.73 24.29
N GLU A 124 -13.22 1.42 23.26
CA GLU A 124 -13.96 0.17 23.12
C GLU A 124 -13.07 -0.99 22.66
N ALA A 125 -11.89 -0.68 22.13
CA ALA A 125 -10.90 -1.63 21.67
C ALA A 125 -9.56 -1.38 22.36
N MET A 126 -8.58 -0.78 21.67
CA MET A 126 -7.20 -0.71 22.18
C MET A 126 -6.96 0.42 23.19
N ASN A 127 -7.83 1.44 23.23
CA ASN A 127 -7.71 2.63 24.08
C ASN A 127 -6.31 3.25 24.05
N THR A 128 -5.86 3.59 22.84
CA THR A 128 -4.50 4.10 22.60
C THR A 128 -4.30 5.51 23.17
N SER A 129 -3.06 6.01 23.12
CA SER A 129 -2.71 7.34 23.59
C SER A 129 -1.77 7.97 22.58
N HIS A 130 -2.18 9.11 22.02
CA HIS A 130 -1.37 9.94 21.12
C HIS A 130 -0.79 9.22 19.88
N VAL A 131 -1.54 8.32 19.24
CA VAL A 131 -1.09 7.72 17.97
C VAL A 131 -1.07 8.79 16.87
N PRO A 132 0.08 9.08 16.22
CA PRO A 132 0.13 10.10 15.18
C PRO A 132 -0.62 9.66 13.92
N VAL A 133 -1.53 10.51 13.44
CA VAL A 133 -2.29 10.27 12.22
C VAL A 133 -2.14 11.48 11.29
N TYR A 134 -1.54 11.25 10.14
CA TYR A 134 -1.21 12.25 9.13
C TYR A 134 -2.24 12.25 8.01
N ALA A 135 -2.81 13.42 7.74
CA ALA A 135 -3.82 13.59 6.71
C ALA A 135 -3.76 15.00 6.09
N LEU A 136 -4.25 15.13 4.86
CA LEU A 136 -4.46 16.45 4.23
C LEU A 136 -5.59 17.22 4.93
N PRO A 137 -5.68 18.56 4.75
CA PRO A 137 -6.51 19.44 5.59
C PRO A 137 -8.00 19.08 5.66
N LYS A 138 -8.66 18.72 4.55
CA LYS A 138 -10.08 18.32 4.58
C LYS A 138 -10.27 16.98 5.27
N MET A 139 -9.37 16.00 5.07
CA MET A 139 -9.47 14.71 5.77
C MET A 139 -9.28 14.88 7.29
N LYS A 140 -8.30 15.70 7.70
CA LYS A 140 -8.13 16.09 9.11
C LYS A 140 -9.39 16.78 9.67
N ALA A 141 -9.96 17.73 8.92
CA ALA A 141 -11.19 18.42 9.33
C ALA A 141 -12.37 17.44 9.42
N PHE A 142 -12.49 16.50 8.49
CA PHE A 142 -13.51 15.45 8.51
C PHE A 142 -13.42 14.61 9.80
N LEU A 143 -12.24 14.06 10.12
CA LEU A 143 -12.03 13.26 11.33
C LEU A 143 -12.22 14.06 12.62
N THR A 144 -11.87 15.35 12.61
CA THR A 144 -12.03 16.23 13.78
C THR A 144 -13.51 16.50 14.09
N ASN A 145 -14.34 16.62 13.06
CA ASN A 145 -15.71 17.11 13.19
C ASN A 145 -16.79 16.02 13.11
N ASN A 146 -16.47 14.81 12.65
CA ASN A 146 -17.44 13.74 12.47
C ASN A 146 -17.25 12.60 13.47
N GLY A 147 -18.35 12.09 14.01
CA GLY A 147 -18.35 10.91 14.86
C GLY A 147 -18.22 9.63 14.01
N PRO A 148 -17.63 8.54 14.57
CA PRO A 148 -17.08 8.46 15.92
C PRO A 148 -15.65 9.03 16.07
N TRP A 149 -14.93 9.29 14.96
CA TRP A 149 -13.50 9.65 15.00
C TRP A 149 -13.17 10.93 15.76
N SER A 150 -14.06 11.92 15.77
CA SER A 150 -13.89 13.13 16.58
C SER A 150 -13.70 12.83 18.07
N GLN A 151 -14.23 11.70 18.55
CA GLN A 151 -14.02 11.24 19.92
C GLN A 151 -12.57 10.79 20.14
N LEU A 152 -11.95 10.11 19.19
CA LEU A 152 -10.54 9.69 19.27
C LEU A 152 -9.61 10.90 19.43
N VAL A 153 -9.92 11.99 18.72
CA VAL A 153 -9.19 13.25 18.81
C VAL A 153 -9.42 13.92 20.17
N ARG A 154 -10.68 14.08 20.59
CA ARG A 154 -11.02 14.71 21.88
C ARG A 154 -10.44 13.96 23.07
N LEU A 155 -10.38 12.63 23.00
CA LEU A 155 -9.86 11.76 24.05
C LEU A 155 -8.35 11.53 23.94
N GLN A 156 -7.69 12.14 22.95
CA GLN A 156 -6.25 12.01 22.71
C GLN A 156 -5.81 10.55 22.50
N ASN A 157 -6.69 9.72 21.94
CA ASN A 157 -6.30 8.40 21.43
C ASN A 157 -5.40 8.56 20.20
N ILE A 158 -5.73 9.53 19.33
CA ILE A 158 -4.94 9.90 18.15
C ILE A 158 -4.58 11.39 18.18
N ASP A 159 -3.41 11.71 17.64
CA ASP A 159 -3.00 13.08 17.33
C ASP A 159 -3.11 13.31 15.81
N LEU A 160 -4.06 14.15 15.39
CA LEU A 160 -4.23 14.50 13.98
C LEU A 160 -3.22 15.56 13.55
N LEU A 161 -2.28 15.16 12.70
CA LEU A 161 -1.21 15.98 12.17
C LEU A 161 -1.52 16.33 10.71
N GLU A 162 -1.51 17.63 10.43
CA GLU A 162 -1.82 18.13 9.10
C GLU A 162 -0.63 17.99 8.17
N LEU A 163 -0.90 17.48 6.97
CA LEU A 163 0.02 17.47 5.87
C LEU A 163 -0.30 18.60 4.90
N THR A 164 0.74 19.09 4.21
CA THR A 164 0.58 20.06 3.12
C THR A 164 0.94 19.38 1.80
N ALA A 165 0.04 19.47 0.81
CA ALA A 165 0.28 18.92 -0.52
C ALA A 165 1.61 19.46 -1.11
N ASP A 166 2.32 18.56 -1.79
CA ASP A 166 3.63 18.77 -2.41
C ASP A 166 4.75 19.21 -1.44
N SER A 167 4.52 19.21 -0.12
CA SER A 167 5.52 19.51 0.89
C SER A 167 6.13 18.25 1.48
N VAL A 168 7.45 18.22 1.66
CA VAL A 168 8.14 17.05 2.21
C VAL A 168 7.99 17.02 3.73
N PHE A 169 7.36 15.97 4.24
CA PHE A 169 7.34 15.63 5.66
C PHE A 169 8.47 14.65 5.98
N ARG A 170 9.31 14.97 6.98
CA ARG A 170 10.41 14.11 7.42
C ARG A 170 9.95 13.27 8.61
N CYS A 171 9.62 12.01 8.37
CA CYS A 171 9.22 11.07 9.43
C CYS A 171 10.40 10.72 10.34
N SER A 172 11.61 10.66 9.77
CA SER A 172 12.84 10.31 10.47
C SER A 172 14.10 10.81 9.75
N GLY A 173 15.29 10.34 10.15
CA GLY A 173 16.54 10.69 9.48
C GLY A 173 16.66 10.08 8.09
N VAL A 174 15.99 8.94 7.84
CA VAL A 174 16.11 8.17 6.60
C VAL A 174 14.79 7.97 5.86
N VAL A 175 13.67 8.50 6.38
CA VAL A 175 12.34 8.40 5.77
C VAL A 175 11.72 9.78 5.57
N GLN A 176 11.25 10.03 4.35
CA GLN A 176 10.50 11.21 3.96
C GLN A 176 9.22 10.79 3.23
N VAL A 177 8.13 11.51 3.49
CA VAL A 177 6.85 11.33 2.81
C VAL A 177 6.41 12.67 2.25
N GLN A 178 6.05 12.69 0.97
CA GLN A 178 5.51 13.87 0.31
C GLN A 178 4.12 13.52 -0.24
N PRO A 179 3.04 14.04 0.34
CA PRO A 179 1.71 13.91 -0.24
C PRO A 179 1.58 14.78 -1.49
N PHE A 180 0.68 14.42 -2.40
CA PHE A 180 0.25 15.24 -3.51
C PHE A 180 -1.22 14.93 -3.81
N LEU A 181 -1.92 15.86 -4.45
CA LEU A 181 -3.33 15.65 -4.81
C LEU A 181 -3.46 14.65 -5.96
N VAL A 182 -4.42 13.74 -5.82
CA VAL A 182 -4.81 12.74 -6.81
C VAL A 182 -6.26 13.00 -7.19
N PRO A 183 -6.61 13.04 -8.50
CA PRO A 183 -7.97 13.24 -8.94
C PRO A 183 -8.80 12.02 -8.57
N HIS A 184 -9.80 12.24 -7.74
CA HIS A 184 -10.75 11.23 -7.34
C HIS A 184 -12.09 11.88 -7.09
N ARG A 185 -13.13 11.07 -6.89
CA ARG A 185 -14.41 11.56 -6.38
C ARG A 185 -14.28 12.04 -4.93
N ASP A 186 -13.85 13.29 -4.79
CA ASP A 186 -13.73 13.96 -3.49
C ASP A 186 -15.13 14.19 -2.88
N GLU A 187 -15.58 13.26 -2.03
CA GLU A 187 -16.84 13.38 -1.29
C GLU A 187 -16.63 14.18 0.02
N TYR A 188 -15.95 13.56 1.00
CA TYR A 188 -15.75 14.13 2.34
C TYR A 188 -14.34 14.67 2.58
N SER A 189 -13.38 14.34 1.71
CA SER A 189 -12.01 14.86 1.76
C SER A 189 -11.43 15.01 0.36
N GLU A 190 -10.30 15.70 0.25
CA GLU A 190 -9.43 15.50 -0.91
C GLU A 190 -8.79 14.10 -0.88
N THR A 191 -8.24 13.68 -2.02
CA THR A 191 -7.50 12.43 -2.15
C THR A 191 -6.00 12.67 -2.32
N ALA A 192 -5.21 12.05 -1.44
CA ALA A 192 -3.76 12.08 -1.53
C ALA A 192 -3.19 10.88 -2.30
N GLY A 193 -2.09 11.10 -3.00
CA GLY A 193 -1.09 10.08 -3.27
C GLY A 193 0.17 10.40 -2.48
N PHE A 194 1.03 9.41 -2.27
CA PHE A 194 2.26 9.57 -1.50
C PHE A 194 3.49 9.23 -2.33
N ARG A 195 4.49 10.11 -2.31
CA ARG A 195 5.86 9.78 -2.66
C ARG A 195 6.62 9.52 -1.37
N ILE A 196 7.14 8.29 -1.22
CA ILE A 196 7.88 7.84 -0.05
C ILE A 196 9.33 7.71 -0.47
N VAL A 197 10.22 8.45 0.18
CA VAL A 197 11.66 8.41 -0.10
C VAL A 197 12.37 7.84 1.12
N THR A 198 13.08 6.74 0.92
CA THR A 198 13.94 6.15 1.94
C THR A 198 15.42 6.28 1.55
N SER A 199 16.32 5.87 2.45
CA SER A 199 17.75 5.73 2.12
C SER A 199 18.04 4.66 1.06
N ALA A 200 17.09 3.76 0.77
CA ALA A 200 17.27 2.64 -0.15
C ALA A 200 16.49 2.80 -1.46
N LYS A 201 15.21 3.19 -1.39
CA LYS A 201 14.30 3.24 -2.54
C LYS A 201 13.32 4.41 -2.43
N LYS A 202 12.78 4.79 -3.58
CA LYS A 202 11.65 5.71 -3.74
C LYS A 202 10.42 4.91 -4.14
N TYR A 203 9.33 5.11 -3.42
CA TYR A 203 8.05 4.51 -3.71
C TYR A 203 7.04 5.59 -4.10
N LEU A 204 6.14 5.23 -5.01
CA LEU A 204 4.92 5.96 -5.29
C LEU A 204 3.74 5.11 -4.82
N PHE A 205 2.79 5.70 -4.11
CA PHE A 205 1.58 5.04 -3.66
C PHE A 205 0.37 5.88 -4.08
N ILE A 206 -0.39 5.36 -5.03
CA ILE A 206 -1.65 5.92 -5.54
C ILE A 206 -2.64 4.75 -5.59
N PRO A 207 -3.21 4.35 -4.44
CA PRO A 207 -4.09 3.18 -4.38
C PRO A 207 -5.43 3.43 -5.09
N ASP A 208 -5.88 4.67 -5.14
CA ASP A 208 -7.21 5.02 -5.62
C ASP A 208 -7.17 6.31 -6.46
N ILE A 209 -7.66 6.26 -7.70
CA ILE A 209 -7.69 7.38 -8.65
C ILE A 209 -8.80 7.21 -9.69
N ASP A 210 -9.46 8.31 -10.07
CA ASP A 210 -10.52 8.30 -11.09
C ASP A 210 -10.04 7.78 -12.47
N LYS A 211 -9.17 8.54 -13.14
CA LYS A 211 -8.65 8.22 -14.48
C LYS A 211 -7.33 8.96 -14.69
N TRP A 212 -6.38 8.33 -15.37
CA TRP A 212 -5.11 8.97 -15.73
C TRP A 212 -5.29 10.24 -16.57
N ALA A 213 -6.35 10.33 -17.38
CA ALA A 213 -6.66 11.52 -18.17
C ALA A 213 -7.06 12.75 -17.32
N LYS A 214 -7.54 12.54 -16.09
CA LYS A 214 -7.82 13.60 -15.12
C LYS A 214 -6.58 13.98 -14.29
N TYR A 215 -5.52 13.17 -14.36
CA TYR A 215 -4.28 13.43 -13.63
C TYR A 215 -3.45 14.44 -14.40
N GLU A 216 -3.19 15.60 -13.79
CA GLU A 216 -2.47 16.71 -14.43
C GLU A 216 -1.05 16.32 -14.88
N LYS A 217 -0.46 15.30 -14.25
CA LYS A 217 0.89 14.82 -14.51
C LYS A 217 0.83 13.54 -15.35
N SER A 218 1.79 13.36 -16.25
CA SER A 218 1.96 12.08 -16.94
C SER A 218 2.39 11.00 -15.95
N ILE A 219 1.53 10.01 -15.70
CA ILE A 219 1.85 8.89 -14.79
C ILE A 219 3.13 8.16 -15.19
N VAL A 220 3.38 8.02 -16.50
CA VAL A 220 4.62 7.43 -17.03
C VAL A 220 5.85 8.21 -16.58
N GLN A 221 5.82 9.54 -16.67
CA GLN A 221 6.92 10.39 -16.20
C GLN A 221 7.06 10.37 -14.67
N VAL A 222 5.95 10.28 -13.94
CA VAL A 222 6.00 10.16 -12.48
C VAL A 222 6.66 8.83 -12.06
N VAL A 223 6.30 7.71 -12.70
CA VAL A 223 6.87 6.38 -12.42
C VAL A 223 8.35 6.30 -12.75
N LYS A 224 8.82 6.97 -13.81
CA LYS A 224 10.26 7.05 -14.15
C LYS A 224 11.13 7.59 -13.01
N ASN A 225 10.56 8.41 -12.13
CA ASN A 225 11.26 9.08 -11.02
C ASN A 225 11.26 8.30 -9.70
N VAL A 226 10.67 7.11 -9.67
CA VAL A 226 10.65 6.22 -8.50
C VAL A 226 11.24 4.85 -8.84
N ASP A 227 11.46 4.04 -7.81
CA ASP A 227 11.94 2.66 -7.98
C ASP A 227 10.77 1.68 -8.05
N ILE A 228 9.70 1.93 -7.30
CA ILE A 228 8.47 1.12 -7.28
C ILE A 228 7.26 2.05 -7.19
N ALA A 229 6.19 1.72 -7.91
CA ALA A 229 4.94 2.46 -7.95
C ALA A 229 3.76 1.52 -7.71
N PHE A 230 3.16 1.60 -6.52
CA PHE A 230 1.91 0.95 -6.17
C PHE A 230 0.75 1.76 -6.73
N LEU A 231 0.13 1.27 -7.81
CA LEU A 231 -0.91 1.97 -8.56
C LEU A 231 -2.25 1.25 -8.50
N ASP A 232 -3.32 2.04 -8.49
CA ASP A 232 -4.72 1.60 -8.59
C ASP A 232 -4.90 0.58 -9.72
N ALA A 233 -5.51 -0.54 -9.35
CA ALA A 233 -5.94 -1.62 -10.22
C ALA A 233 -7.31 -2.14 -9.79
N THR A 234 -8.22 -1.25 -9.44
CA THR A 234 -9.57 -1.61 -8.97
C THR A 234 -10.24 -2.57 -9.93
N PHE A 235 -10.17 -2.30 -11.23
CA PHE A 235 -10.68 -3.19 -12.27
C PHE A 235 -9.59 -3.54 -13.30
N TYR A 236 -9.56 -4.80 -13.73
CA TYR A 236 -8.71 -5.27 -14.82
C TYR A 236 -9.20 -4.78 -16.19
N THR A 237 -10.51 -4.92 -16.43
CA THR A 237 -11.20 -4.48 -17.66
C THR A 237 -12.63 -4.04 -17.39
N ALA A 238 -13.23 -3.36 -18.38
CA ALA A 238 -14.65 -3.05 -18.38
C ALA A 238 -15.58 -4.26 -18.26
N GLY A 239 -15.15 -5.45 -18.67
CA GLY A 239 -15.97 -6.67 -18.66
C GLY A 239 -16.42 -7.12 -17.27
N GLU A 240 -15.76 -6.63 -16.22
CA GLU A 240 -16.12 -6.94 -14.82
C GLU A 240 -17.42 -6.29 -14.37
N LEU A 241 -17.85 -5.23 -15.06
CA LEU A 241 -18.98 -4.36 -14.74
C LEU A 241 -20.05 -4.40 -15.85
N PRO A 242 -20.69 -5.57 -16.13
CA PRO A 242 -21.50 -5.80 -17.33
C PRO A 242 -22.76 -4.92 -17.46
N PHE A 243 -23.10 -4.12 -16.45
CA PHE A 243 -24.29 -3.26 -16.43
C PHE A 243 -23.97 -1.81 -16.03
N ARG A 244 -22.71 -1.41 -15.97
CA ARG A 244 -22.32 -0.02 -15.68
C ARG A 244 -21.88 0.69 -16.94
N ASN A 245 -22.19 1.98 -17.04
CA ASN A 245 -21.60 2.83 -18.04
C ASN A 245 -20.09 2.95 -17.77
N ILE A 246 -19.27 2.39 -18.66
CA ILE A 246 -17.80 2.34 -18.52
C ILE A 246 -17.20 3.75 -18.39
N ALA A 247 -17.79 4.73 -19.08
CA ALA A 247 -17.35 6.12 -19.02
C ALA A 247 -17.54 6.75 -17.63
N GLU A 248 -18.42 6.18 -16.81
CA GLU A 248 -18.72 6.62 -15.45
C GLU A 248 -17.98 5.80 -14.38
N VAL A 249 -17.19 4.78 -14.77
CA VAL A 249 -16.40 3.99 -13.83
C VAL A 249 -15.16 4.80 -13.44
N PRO A 250 -15.07 5.26 -12.18
CA PRO A 250 -14.03 6.20 -11.75
C PRO A 250 -12.76 5.46 -11.34
N HIS A 251 -12.24 4.58 -12.20
CA HIS A 251 -10.90 3.98 -12.05
C HIS A 251 -10.25 3.68 -13.40
N PRO A 252 -8.92 3.86 -13.60
CA PRO A 252 -8.24 3.34 -14.77
C PRO A 252 -8.25 1.80 -14.73
N PHE A 253 -8.52 1.17 -15.86
CA PHE A 253 -8.35 -0.27 -15.97
C PHE A 253 -6.88 -0.65 -15.96
N VAL A 254 -6.55 -1.83 -15.43
CA VAL A 254 -5.19 -2.40 -15.54
C VAL A 254 -4.72 -2.38 -17.00
N SER A 255 -5.60 -2.79 -17.93
CA SER A 255 -5.32 -2.77 -19.37
C SER A 255 -5.03 -1.36 -19.93
N GLU A 256 -5.70 -0.32 -19.44
CA GLU A 256 -5.43 1.08 -19.80
C GLU A 256 -4.05 1.49 -19.28
N THR A 257 -3.73 1.19 -18.02
CA THR A 257 -2.42 1.47 -17.44
C THR A 257 -1.31 0.75 -18.21
N MET A 258 -1.46 -0.54 -18.51
CA MET A 258 -0.47 -1.30 -19.27
C MET A 258 -0.24 -0.71 -20.68
N THR A 259 -1.30 -0.20 -21.30
CA THR A 259 -1.22 0.47 -22.61
C THR A 259 -0.39 1.75 -22.53
N LEU A 260 -0.57 2.57 -21.49
CA LEU A 260 0.23 3.79 -21.28
C LEU A 260 1.73 3.51 -21.19
N PHE A 261 2.11 2.38 -20.60
CA PHE A 261 3.51 1.95 -20.47
C PHE A 261 3.97 1.03 -21.61
N GLY A 262 3.12 0.78 -22.62
CA GLY A 262 3.38 -0.19 -23.69
C GLY A 262 4.57 0.13 -24.59
N GLN A 263 5.04 1.38 -24.61
CA GLN A 263 6.24 1.82 -25.33
C GLN A 263 7.48 1.95 -24.42
N GLU A 264 7.33 1.82 -23.10
CA GLU A 264 8.43 1.95 -22.15
C GLU A 264 9.27 0.67 -22.09
N ALA A 265 10.52 0.79 -21.65
CA ALA A 265 11.39 -0.37 -21.44
C ALA A 265 10.84 -1.28 -20.34
N LEU A 266 11.16 -2.59 -20.40
CA LEU A 266 10.76 -3.55 -19.35
C LEU A 266 11.20 -3.12 -17.94
N SER A 267 12.36 -2.46 -17.81
CA SER A 267 12.82 -1.93 -16.53
C SER A 267 11.89 -0.87 -15.94
N GLU A 268 11.25 -0.05 -16.77
CA GLU A 268 10.30 0.98 -16.34
C GLU A 268 8.93 0.38 -16.05
N ARG A 269 8.47 -0.57 -16.87
CA ARG A 269 7.21 -1.31 -16.61
C ARG A 269 7.27 -2.04 -15.28
N ARG A 270 8.42 -2.65 -14.96
CA ARG A 270 8.61 -3.44 -13.73
C ARG A 270 8.54 -2.62 -12.45
N LYS A 271 8.65 -1.29 -12.55
CA LYS A 271 8.41 -0.39 -11.42
C LYS A 271 6.94 -0.36 -11.03
N VAL A 272 6.02 -0.57 -11.98
CA VAL A 272 4.58 -0.57 -11.70
C VAL A 272 4.18 -1.87 -10.99
N CYS A 273 3.59 -1.72 -9.81
CA CYS A 273 3.00 -2.77 -9.01
C CYS A 273 1.53 -2.46 -8.80
N PHE A 274 0.64 -3.27 -9.36
CA PHE A 274 -0.81 -3.09 -9.22
C PHE A 274 -1.28 -3.45 -7.80
N ILE A 275 -2.21 -2.66 -7.25
CA ILE A 275 -2.80 -2.86 -5.93
C ILE A 275 -4.24 -2.33 -5.90
N HIS A 276 -4.97 -2.47 -4.79
CA HIS A 276 -6.32 -1.96 -4.60
C HIS A 276 -7.34 -2.64 -5.53
N PHE A 277 -7.37 -3.97 -5.51
CA PHE A 277 -8.18 -4.76 -6.42
C PHE A 277 -9.63 -4.89 -5.95
N ASN A 278 -10.60 -4.58 -6.82
CA ASN A 278 -11.98 -4.97 -6.56
C ASN A 278 -12.09 -6.51 -6.59
N HIS A 279 -13.02 -7.07 -5.83
CA HIS A 279 -13.24 -8.53 -5.76
C HIS A 279 -13.49 -9.22 -7.11
N THR A 280 -13.87 -8.46 -8.14
CA THR A 280 -14.03 -8.97 -9.51
C THR A 280 -12.74 -9.07 -10.30
N ASN A 281 -11.67 -8.39 -9.85
CA ASN A 281 -10.43 -8.31 -10.60
C ASN A 281 -9.72 -9.67 -10.61
N PRO A 282 -9.53 -10.29 -11.80
CA PRO A 282 -8.90 -11.59 -11.92
C PRO A 282 -7.46 -11.63 -11.41
N LEU A 283 -6.75 -10.50 -11.27
CA LEU A 283 -5.40 -10.48 -10.70
C LEU A 283 -5.32 -11.02 -9.26
N MET A 284 -6.44 -11.07 -8.54
CA MET A 284 -6.49 -11.65 -7.19
C MET A 284 -6.65 -13.17 -7.16
N TRP A 285 -7.25 -13.78 -8.19
CA TRP A 285 -7.72 -15.18 -8.11
C TRP A 285 -7.49 -16.01 -9.37
N ASP A 286 -7.10 -15.41 -10.49
CA ASP A 286 -6.76 -16.08 -11.72
C ASP A 286 -5.24 -16.04 -11.96
N PRO A 287 -4.52 -17.17 -11.75
CA PRO A 287 -3.08 -17.23 -11.93
C PRO A 287 -2.65 -17.04 -13.39
N VAL A 288 -3.51 -17.33 -14.37
CA VAL A 288 -3.19 -17.17 -15.79
C VAL A 288 -3.14 -15.68 -16.12
N VAL A 289 -4.17 -14.93 -15.74
CA VAL A 289 -4.21 -13.47 -15.97
C VAL A 289 -3.07 -12.78 -15.23
N ARG A 290 -2.75 -13.21 -14.01
CA ARG A 290 -1.59 -12.72 -13.26
C ARG A 290 -0.28 -12.93 -14.03
N THR A 291 -0.04 -14.15 -14.50
CA THR A 291 1.16 -14.51 -15.26
C THR A 291 1.29 -13.66 -16.52
N GLU A 292 0.20 -13.45 -17.26
CA GLU A 292 0.22 -12.62 -18.47
C GLU A 292 0.61 -11.15 -18.18
N VAL A 293 0.17 -10.59 -17.06
CA VAL A 293 0.55 -9.24 -16.63
C VAL A 293 2.03 -9.18 -16.24
N GLU A 294 2.51 -10.20 -15.52
CA GLU A 294 3.91 -10.33 -15.10
C GLU A 294 4.86 -10.51 -16.28
N GLU A 295 4.49 -11.32 -17.28
CA GLU A 295 5.25 -11.50 -18.53
C GLU A 295 5.34 -10.22 -19.37
N LYS A 296 4.32 -9.36 -19.31
CA LYS A 296 4.33 -8.02 -19.94
C LYS A 296 5.18 -7.00 -19.18
N GLY A 297 5.76 -7.41 -18.05
CA GLY A 297 6.73 -6.66 -17.28
C GLY A 297 6.11 -5.80 -16.18
N PHE A 298 4.89 -6.08 -15.73
CA PHE A 298 4.26 -5.39 -14.60
C PHE A 298 4.25 -6.29 -13.37
N SER A 299 4.17 -5.71 -12.18
CA SER A 299 4.05 -6.47 -10.94
C SER A 299 2.63 -6.42 -10.39
N VAL A 300 2.27 -7.40 -9.57
CA VAL A 300 0.97 -7.47 -8.87
C VAL A 300 1.27 -7.64 -7.39
N ALA A 301 0.76 -6.73 -6.54
CA ALA A 301 0.98 -6.78 -5.11
C ALA A 301 0.39 -8.07 -4.51
N VAL A 302 1.08 -8.63 -3.52
CA VAL A 302 0.62 -9.80 -2.75
C VAL A 302 0.62 -9.44 -1.28
N GLN A 303 -0.47 -9.70 -0.57
CA GLN A 303 -0.50 -9.57 0.88
C GLN A 303 0.61 -10.42 1.52
N GLY A 304 1.40 -9.82 2.40
CA GLY A 304 2.56 -10.42 3.03
C GLY A 304 3.87 -10.33 2.25
N SER A 305 3.85 -9.76 1.03
CA SER A 305 5.08 -9.55 0.25
C SER A 305 5.90 -8.36 0.76
N ARG A 306 7.21 -8.41 0.49
CA ARG A 306 8.20 -7.38 0.81
C ARG A 306 8.77 -6.76 -0.47
N TRP A 307 8.94 -5.44 -0.45
CA TRP A 307 9.39 -4.61 -1.58
C TRP A 307 10.53 -3.67 -1.20
#